data_AF-A0A9W8ZTF9-F1
#
_entry.id   AF-A0A9W8ZTF9-F1
#
_cell.length_a   1.000
_cell.length_b   1.000
_cell.length_c   1.000
_cell.angle_alpha   90.00
_cell.angle_beta   90.00
_cell.angle_gamma   90.00
#
_symmetry.space_group_name_H-M   'P 1'
#
loop_
_entity.id
_entity.type
_entity.pdbx_description
1 polymer ?
#
loop_
_entity_poly.entity_id
_entity_poly.type
_entity_poly.pdbx_seq_one_letter_code
_entity_poly.pdbx_strand_id
1 'polypeptide(L)'
;MTSSFPCPLLSSSAISVDDADLRIVYSPGWTTGGRIGFECEGTTHVASRSMNSTAIFTFEGIGVEVFGTVGTGESPTSTYQVDDLSNSQFEFVFPVLNLQNNYRVPFYRSPSLEPGNHTLTIMVLPEATTAGQFYLDYIIYNPIPTFTLPSPAATIIGSTYSTLSTCTAGTTPYPSSVPVPAIAGGVVGSIAGVVVGMILTFALLRKIRIRFWRKFTGIPAKYKH
;
A
#
# COMPACT_ATOMS: atom_id res chain seq x y z
N MET A 1 25.57 2.31 -16.33
CA MET A 1 24.85 1.94 -15.10
C MET A 1 24.53 3.24 -14.38
N THR A 2 23.32 3.75 -14.57
CA THR A 2 22.85 4.94 -13.85
C THR A 2 22.49 4.50 -12.45
N SER A 3 23.20 4.98 -11.43
CA SER A 3 22.91 4.68 -10.02
C SER A 3 21.51 5.19 -9.66
N SER A 4 20.67 4.35 -9.04
CA SER A 4 19.43 4.79 -8.40
C SER A 4 19.75 5.79 -7.29
N PHE A 5 18.81 6.70 -6.98
CA PHE A 5 18.95 7.54 -5.81
C PHE A 5 18.43 6.72 -4.62
N PRO A 6 19.27 6.41 -3.61
CA PRO A 6 18.81 5.58 -2.51
C PRO A 6 17.76 6.31 -1.69
N CYS A 7 16.83 5.57 -1.09
CA CYS A 7 15.94 6.11 -0.08
C CYS A 7 16.72 6.92 0.97
N PRO A 8 16.11 7.96 1.56
CA PRO A 8 16.80 8.79 2.55
C PRO A 8 17.37 7.93 3.68
N LEU A 9 18.68 8.02 3.89
CA LEU A 9 19.34 7.44 5.06
C LEU A 9 19.04 8.32 6.26
N LEU A 10 18.21 7.82 7.17
CA LEU A 10 17.75 8.56 8.34
C LEU A 10 18.81 8.46 9.45
N SER A 11 19.13 9.60 10.08
CA SER A 11 20.09 9.68 11.20
C SER A 11 19.47 9.28 12.55
N SER A 12 18.16 9.07 12.58
CA SER A 12 17.40 8.51 13.70
C SER A 12 17.05 7.04 13.41
N SER A 13 16.60 6.28 14.41
CA SER A 13 16.15 4.88 14.27
C SER A 13 14.97 4.66 13.31
N ALA A 14 14.57 5.67 12.55
CA ALA A 14 13.50 5.59 11.57
C ALA A 14 13.91 4.70 10.38
N ILE A 15 12.93 4.01 9.80
CA ILE A 15 13.11 3.09 8.69
C ILE A 15 12.38 3.66 7.48
N SER A 16 13.10 3.81 6.38
CA SER A 16 12.50 4.15 5.07
C SER A 16 12.10 2.88 4.33
N VAL A 17 10.94 2.93 3.69
CA VAL A 17 10.31 1.85 2.94
C VAL A 17 9.97 2.37 1.56
N ASP A 18 10.63 1.82 0.55
CA ASP A 18 10.41 2.14 -0.87
C ASP A 18 8.98 1.79 -1.32
N ASP A 19 8.43 2.51 -2.29
CA ASP A 19 7.08 2.25 -2.82
C ASP A 19 6.94 0.85 -3.45
N ALA A 20 8.01 0.23 -3.93
CA ALA A 20 7.96 -1.13 -4.47
C ALA A 20 8.12 -2.22 -3.40
N ASP A 21 8.23 -1.87 -2.12
CA ASP A 21 8.32 -2.84 -1.02
C ASP A 21 7.03 -3.64 -0.87
N LEU A 22 7.16 -4.97 -0.76
CA LEU A 22 6.03 -5.91 -0.69
C LEU A 22 5.16 -5.73 0.57
N ARG A 23 5.60 -4.97 1.57
CA ARG A 23 4.79 -4.57 2.74
C ARG A 23 3.69 -3.57 2.36
N ILE A 24 3.78 -2.93 1.19
CA ILE A 24 2.75 -2.04 0.68
C ILE A 24 1.84 -2.83 -0.27
N VAL A 25 0.57 -2.95 0.10
CA VAL A 25 -0.43 -3.66 -0.69
C VAL A 25 -1.30 -2.64 -1.43
N TYR A 26 -1.22 -2.69 -2.76
CA TYR A 26 -1.97 -1.80 -3.65
C TYR A 26 -3.27 -2.45 -4.12
N SER A 27 -4.35 -1.66 -4.13
CA SER A 27 -5.62 -2.05 -4.79
C SER A 27 -5.46 -2.05 -6.33
N PRO A 28 -6.50 -2.40 -7.11
CA PRO A 28 -6.54 -2.02 -8.52
C PRO A 28 -6.44 -0.50 -8.67
N GLY A 29 -5.91 -0.05 -9.82
CA GLY A 29 -5.81 1.38 -10.16
C GLY A 29 -4.38 1.95 -10.08
N TRP A 30 -3.38 1.21 -9.59
CA TRP A 30 -2.00 1.68 -9.55
C TRP A 30 -1.18 1.20 -10.75
N THR A 31 -0.26 2.04 -11.20
CA THR A 31 0.79 1.71 -12.18
C THR A 31 2.14 2.14 -11.65
N THR A 32 3.22 1.49 -12.07
CA THR A 32 4.57 1.91 -11.71
C THR A 32 5.08 3.03 -12.62
N GLY A 33 5.85 3.94 -12.03
CA GLY A 33 6.51 5.06 -12.69
C GLY A 33 7.84 5.38 -12.02
N GLY A 34 8.21 6.66 -11.98
CA GLY A 34 9.41 7.15 -11.32
C GLY A 34 10.54 7.54 -12.29
N ARG A 35 11.53 8.25 -11.75
CA ARG A 35 12.68 8.81 -12.45
C ARG A 35 13.95 8.58 -11.62
N ILE A 36 14.80 7.71 -12.15
CA ILE A 36 16.14 7.45 -11.60
C ILE A 36 16.88 8.75 -11.29
N GLY A 37 17.38 8.86 -10.07
CA GLY A 37 18.12 10.03 -9.58
C GLY A 37 17.27 11.04 -8.79
N PHE A 38 15.95 10.89 -8.75
CA PHE A 38 15.04 11.83 -8.08
C PHE A 38 14.19 11.16 -6.99
N GLU A 39 13.40 10.15 -7.37
CA GLU A 39 12.63 9.33 -6.43
C GLU A 39 13.49 8.24 -5.76
N CYS A 40 13.03 7.76 -4.60
CA CYS A 40 13.64 6.64 -3.91
C CYS A 40 13.68 5.43 -4.84
N GLU A 41 14.87 4.84 -4.95
CA GLU A 41 15.22 3.75 -5.86
C GLU A 41 14.82 3.97 -7.34
N GLY A 42 14.45 5.19 -7.70
CA GLY A 42 13.97 5.58 -9.02
C GLY A 42 12.55 5.10 -9.37
N THR A 43 11.75 4.66 -8.39
CA THR A 43 10.38 4.17 -8.61
C THR A 43 9.31 5.07 -7.97
N THR A 44 8.09 4.96 -8.49
CA THR A 44 6.87 5.46 -7.82
C THR A 44 5.69 4.57 -8.16
N HIS A 45 4.70 4.54 -7.28
CA HIS A 45 3.38 4.00 -7.57
C HIS A 45 2.40 5.14 -7.84
N VAL A 46 1.76 5.07 -9.00
CA VAL A 46 0.96 6.14 -9.60
C VAL A 46 -0.50 5.73 -9.62
N ALA A 47 -1.37 6.45 -8.89
CA ALA A 47 -2.78 6.11 -8.73
C ALA A 47 -3.65 6.53 -9.92
N SER A 48 -4.59 5.73 -10.39
CA SER A 48 -5.43 6.11 -11.53
C SER A 48 -6.27 7.35 -11.24
N ARG A 49 -6.26 8.32 -12.15
CA ARG A 49 -7.16 9.50 -12.06
C ARG A 49 -8.65 9.15 -12.16
N SER A 50 -8.97 7.95 -12.65
CA SER A 50 -10.35 7.52 -12.96
C SER A 50 -10.94 6.52 -11.96
N MET A 51 -10.16 6.08 -10.96
CA MET A 51 -10.59 5.08 -10.00
C MET A 51 -10.15 5.45 -8.58
N ASN A 52 -10.98 5.08 -7.61
CA ASN A 52 -10.56 5.03 -6.23
C ASN A 52 -9.44 3.99 -6.07
N SER A 53 -8.31 4.44 -5.54
CA SER A 53 -7.13 3.60 -5.39
C SER A 53 -6.66 3.67 -3.95
N THR A 54 -6.37 2.51 -3.35
CA THR A 54 -5.93 2.39 -1.97
C THR A 54 -4.54 1.74 -1.93
N ALA A 55 -3.68 2.22 -1.04
CA ALA A 55 -2.45 1.54 -0.65
C ALA A 55 -2.48 1.31 0.86
N ILE A 56 -2.18 0.08 1.29
CA ILE A 56 -2.20 -0.34 2.69
C ILE A 56 -0.79 -0.72 3.11
N PHE A 57 -0.31 -0.15 4.22
CA PHE A 57 1.00 -0.44 4.78
C PHE A 57 0.88 -0.80 6.26
N THR A 58 1.45 -1.95 6.63
CA THR A 58 1.49 -2.41 8.03
C THR A 58 2.89 -2.25 8.61
N PHE A 59 2.99 -1.69 9.80
CA PHE A 59 4.27 -1.46 10.49
C PHE A 59 4.16 -1.66 12.00
N GLU A 60 5.27 -1.99 12.63
CA GLU A 60 5.40 -2.04 14.09
C GLU A 60 6.18 -0.79 14.54
N GLY A 61 5.53 0.13 15.24
CA GLY A 61 6.13 1.44 15.50
C GLY A 61 5.33 2.39 16.37
N ILE A 62 5.77 3.64 16.37
CA ILE A 62 5.19 4.76 17.14
C ILE A 62 4.89 5.99 16.26
N GLY A 63 5.07 5.89 14.95
CA GLY A 63 4.80 6.97 14.00
C GLY A 63 5.08 6.56 12.55
N VAL A 64 4.40 7.23 11.62
CA VAL A 64 4.54 7.01 10.17
C VAL A 64 4.38 8.31 9.37
N GLU A 65 5.14 8.43 8.29
CA GLU A 65 5.15 9.56 7.37
C GLU A 65 5.09 9.05 5.93
N VAL A 66 4.35 9.76 5.06
CA VAL A 66 4.19 9.40 3.64
C VAL A 66 4.79 10.50 2.79
N PHE A 67 5.63 10.10 1.83
CA PHE A 67 6.29 11.00 0.90
C PHE A 67 5.96 10.63 -0.54
N GLY A 68 5.90 11.66 -1.38
CA GLY A 68 5.62 11.47 -2.79
C GLY A 68 6.20 12.56 -3.68
N THR A 69 5.87 12.42 -4.96
CA THR A 69 6.19 13.40 -5.99
C THR A 69 4.93 14.15 -6.37
N VAL A 70 5.04 15.47 -6.54
CA VAL A 70 4.00 16.30 -7.13
C VAL A 70 4.52 16.80 -8.49
N GLY A 71 3.90 16.34 -9.57
CA GLY A 71 4.25 16.76 -10.91
C GLY A 71 3.83 18.22 -11.19
N THR A 72 4.40 18.81 -12.23
CA THR A 72 4.18 20.22 -12.58
C THR A 72 2.70 20.52 -12.88
N GLY A 73 2.11 21.51 -12.22
CA GLY A 73 0.70 21.89 -12.38
C GLY A 73 -0.28 20.87 -11.78
N GLU A 74 0.19 19.96 -10.94
CA GLU A 74 -0.60 18.90 -10.32
C GLU A 74 -0.95 19.24 -8.87
N SER A 75 -2.19 18.94 -8.48
CA SER A 75 -2.71 19.10 -7.13
C SER A 75 -3.40 17.81 -6.71
N PRO A 76 -2.66 16.75 -6.36
CA PRO A 76 -3.27 15.49 -5.96
C PRO A 76 -3.99 15.64 -4.61
N THR A 77 -5.14 14.97 -4.50
CA THR A 77 -5.89 14.84 -3.25
C THR A 77 -5.78 13.41 -2.74
N SER A 78 -5.44 13.26 -1.46
CA SER A 78 -5.31 11.95 -0.82
C SER A 78 -5.73 12.03 0.64
N THR A 79 -6.20 10.90 1.16
CA THR A 79 -6.59 10.77 2.55
C THR A 79 -5.82 9.67 3.26
N TYR A 80 -5.58 9.86 4.55
CA TYR A 80 -4.73 9.00 5.37
C TYR A 80 -5.46 8.62 6.64
N GLN A 81 -5.44 7.34 6.96
CA GLN A 81 -6.01 6.80 8.18
C GLN A 81 -5.05 5.78 8.77
N VAL A 82 -4.72 5.93 10.06
CA VAL A 82 -3.97 4.93 10.81
C VAL A 82 -4.94 4.19 11.72
N ASP A 83 -5.02 2.88 11.56
CA ASP A 83 -5.95 1.97 12.24
C ASP A 83 -7.44 2.33 12.03
N ASP A 84 -8.35 1.70 12.79
CA ASP A 84 -9.81 1.95 12.71
C ASP A 84 -10.27 3.19 13.51
N LEU A 85 -9.39 4.19 13.65
CA LEU A 85 -9.72 5.45 14.31
C LEU A 85 -10.63 6.30 13.41
N SER A 86 -11.93 5.99 13.42
CA SER A 86 -12.99 6.52 12.53
C SER A 86 -13.15 8.05 12.47
N ASN A 87 -12.45 8.79 13.34
CA ASN A 87 -12.47 10.26 13.40
C ASN A 87 -11.13 10.91 13.02
N SER A 88 -10.18 10.16 12.46
CA SER A 88 -8.79 10.62 12.26
C SER A 88 -8.31 10.59 10.80
N GLN A 89 -9.25 10.62 9.85
CA GLN A 89 -8.87 10.74 8.45
C GLN A 89 -8.29 12.13 8.18
N PHE A 90 -7.01 12.18 7.79
CA PHE A 90 -6.34 13.42 7.37
C PHE A 90 -6.45 13.56 5.86
N GLU A 91 -6.78 14.75 5.38
CA GLU A 91 -6.80 15.08 3.95
C GLU A 91 -5.56 15.91 3.58
N PHE A 92 -4.87 15.47 2.54
CA PHE A 92 -3.80 16.22 1.91
C PHE A 92 -4.28 16.75 0.56
N VAL A 93 -4.09 18.05 0.35
CA VAL A 93 -4.27 18.74 -0.93
C VAL A 93 -3.03 19.59 -1.18
N PHE A 94 -2.36 19.36 -2.31
CA PHE A 94 -1.21 20.18 -2.69
C PHE A 94 -1.66 21.41 -3.49
N PRO A 95 -1.16 22.63 -3.21
CA PRO A 95 -1.59 23.82 -3.95
C PRO A 95 -1.16 23.79 -5.43
N VAL A 96 -2.08 24.13 -6.34
CA VAL A 96 -1.96 24.08 -7.83
C VAL A 96 -0.86 25.00 -8.43
N LEU A 97 -0.05 25.67 -7.62
CA LEU A 97 0.88 26.72 -8.08
C LEU A 97 2.30 26.24 -8.38
N ASN A 98 2.55 24.93 -8.50
CA ASN A 98 3.91 24.45 -8.78
C ASN A 98 4.27 24.51 -10.27
N LEU A 99 5.33 25.26 -10.57
CA LEU A 99 5.90 25.39 -11.92
C LEU A 99 6.92 24.30 -12.26
N GLN A 100 7.21 23.40 -11.32
CA GLN A 100 8.18 22.30 -11.46
C GLN A 100 7.73 21.07 -10.66
N ASN A 101 8.34 19.93 -10.95
CA ASN A 101 8.17 18.72 -10.15
C ASN A 101 8.79 18.90 -8.77
N ASN A 102 8.03 18.60 -7.73
CA ASN A 102 8.51 18.57 -6.36
C ASN A 102 8.64 17.11 -5.92
N TYR A 103 9.85 16.69 -5.58
CA TYR A 103 10.14 15.34 -5.08
C TYR A 103 10.23 15.39 -3.55
N ARG A 104 9.99 14.26 -2.88
CA ARG A 104 10.07 14.12 -1.41
C ARG A 104 9.14 15.09 -0.67
N VAL A 105 7.96 15.30 -1.23
CA VAL A 105 6.93 16.13 -0.59
C VAL A 105 6.30 15.31 0.53
N PRO A 106 6.29 15.79 1.79
CA PRO A 106 5.58 15.13 2.86
C PRO A 106 4.07 15.30 2.64
N PHE A 107 3.37 14.21 2.35
CA PHE A 107 1.92 14.23 2.19
C PHE A 107 1.20 14.03 3.52
N TYR A 108 1.78 13.22 4.40
CA TYR A 108 1.19 12.90 5.68
C TYR A 108 2.25 12.63 6.74
N ARG A 109 1.92 12.97 7.99
CA ARG A 109 2.63 12.57 9.18
C ARG A 109 1.61 12.24 10.25
N SER A 110 1.72 11.04 10.83
CA SER A 110 0.85 10.65 11.94
C SER A 110 1.13 11.50 13.18
N PRO A 111 0.14 11.66 14.08
CA PRO A 111 0.46 11.98 15.47
C PRO A 111 1.33 10.86 16.10
N SER A 112 1.81 11.09 17.32
CA SER A 112 2.46 10.03 18.10
C SER A 112 1.47 8.87 18.31
N LEU A 113 1.92 7.66 18.02
CA LEU A 113 1.15 6.43 18.20
C LEU A 113 1.67 5.67 19.43
N GLU A 114 0.80 4.89 20.06
CA GLU A 114 1.21 3.94 21.08
C GLU A 114 2.11 2.86 20.48
N PRO A 115 3.13 2.33 21.19
CA PRO A 115 3.95 1.25 20.66
C PRO A 115 3.12 0.02 20.27
N GLY A 116 3.11 -0.34 18.99
CA GLY A 116 2.39 -1.53 18.55
C GLY A 116 2.41 -1.74 17.03
N ASN A 117 1.57 -2.69 16.59
CA ASN A 117 1.30 -2.92 15.18
C ASN A 117 0.20 -1.97 14.71
N HIS A 118 0.47 -1.26 13.63
CA HIS A 118 -0.43 -0.29 13.02
C HIS A 118 -0.65 -0.59 11.55
N THR A 119 -1.80 -0.16 11.04
CA THR A 119 -2.14 -0.21 9.63
C THR A 119 -2.42 1.19 9.11
N LEU A 120 -1.57 1.68 8.21
CA LEU A 120 -1.81 2.90 7.45
C LEU A 120 -2.60 2.56 6.19
N THR A 121 -3.74 3.23 6.01
CA THR A 121 -4.54 3.22 4.79
C THR A 121 -4.42 4.57 4.08
N ILE A 122 -3.90 4.55 2.86
CA ILE A 122 -3.82 5.71 1.96
C ILE A 122 -4.91 5.54 0.92
N MET A 123 -5.82 6.50 0.81
CA MET A 123 -6.88 6.49 -0.21
C MET A 123 -6.75 7.71 -1.12
N VAL A 124 -6.62 7.43 -2.42
CA VAL A 124 -6.62 8.41 -3.50
C VAL A 124 -7.99 8.40 -4.15
N LEU A 125 -8.65 9.56 -4.17
CA LEU A 125 -9.97 9.70 -4.75
C LEU A 125 -9.88 10.01 -6.25
N PRO A 126 -10.77 9.46 -7.08
CA PRO A 126 -10.84 9.80 -8.49
C PRO A 126 -11.30 11.25 -8.64
N GLU A 127 -10.71 11.96 -9.60
CA GLU A 127 -10.87 13.40 -9.72
C GLU A 127 -11.53 13.76 -11.04
N ALA A 128 -12.51 14.67 -10.97
CA ALA A 128 -13.49 14.84 -12.05
C ALA A 128 -12.90 15.44 -13.33
N THR A 129 -11.89 16.31 -13.27
CA THR A 129 -11.30 16.92 -14.49
C THR A 129 -9.95 17.65 -14.30
N THR A 130 -9.49 17.98 -13.09
CA THR A 130 -8.41 18.98 -12.90
C THR A 130 -7.36 18.68 -11.83
N ALA A 131 -7.50 17.63 -11.03
CA ALA A 131 -6.49 17.38 -10.01
C ALA A 131 -5.32 16.53 -10.49
N GLY A 132 -4.26 16.73 -9.73
CA GLY A 132 -2.96 16.15 -9.98
C GLY A 132 -2.96 14.64 -9.93
N GLN A 133 -2.06 14.06 -10.70
CA GLN A 133 -1.65 12.69 -10.51
C GLN A 133 -1.01 12.52 -9.13
N PHE A 134 -1.41 11.48 -8.40
CA PHE A 134 -0.77 11.09 -7.13
C PHE A 134 0.35 10.10 -7.42
N TYR A 135 1.54 10.34 -6.85
CA TYR A 135 2.72 9.48 -6.95
C TYR A 135 3.23 9.20 -5.53
N LEU A 136 3.10 7.96 -5.08
CA LEU A 136 3.74 7.47 -3.86
C LEU A 136 5.19 7.14 -4.17
N ASP A 137 6.12 7.67 -3.36
CA ASP A 137 7.57 7.48 -3.53
C ASP A 137 8.13 6.60 -2.39
N TYR A 138 7.91 6.98 -1.14
CA TYR A 138 8.32 6.14 -0.01
C TYR A 138 7.53 6.46 1.26
N ILE A 139 7.62 5.55 2.22
CA ILE A 139 7.06 5.68 3.56
C ILE A 139 8.20 5.65 4.57
N ILE A 140 8.13 6.47 5.60
CA ILE A 140 9.04 6.38 6.76
C ILE A 140 8.22 5.95 7.96
N TYR A 141 8.71 5.01 8.77
CA TYR A 141 8.12 4.72 10.07
C TYR A 141 9.16 4.73 11.18
N ASN A 142 8.71 5.05 12.39
CA ASN A 142 9.54 5.00 13.59
C ASN A 142 9.26 3.68 14.32
N PRO A 143 10.22 2.74 14.37
CA PRO A 143 10.04 1.48 15.09
C PRO A 143 9.95 1.72 16.59
N ILE A 144 9.44 0.72 17.31
CA ILE A 144 9.38 0.75 18.78
C ILE A 144 10.81 0.89 19.33
N PRO A 145 11.07 1.85 20.25
CA PRO A 145 12.38 1.99 20.85
C PRO A 145 12.75 0.70 21.61
N THR A 146 13.76 -0.02 21.14
CA THR A 146 14.34 -1.11 21.93
C THR A 146 15.17 -0.49 23.04
N PHE A 147 14.67 -0.51 24.28
CA PHE A 147 15.49 -0.19 25.44
C PHE A 147 16.52 -1.31 25.63
N THR A 148 17.69 -1.16 25.03
CA THR A 148 18.85 -1.95 25.44
C THR A 148 19.31 -1.43 26.80
N LEU A 149 18.86 -2.07 27.88
CA LEU A 149 19.51 -1.92 29.17
C LEU A 149 21.00 -2.23 28.97
N PRO A 150 21.93 -1.39 29.48
CA PRO A 150 23.34 -1.73 29.44
C PRO A 150 23.52 -3.06 30.19
N SER A 151 23.88 -4.11 29.46
CA SER A 151 24.29 -5.37 30.06
C SER A 151 25.43 -5.07 31.03
N PRO A 152 25.33 -5.42 32.33
CA PRO A 152 26.48 -5.31 33.20
C PRO A 152 27.59 -6.16 32.58
N ALA A 153 28.73 -5.53 32.29
CA ALA A 153 29.90 -6.23 31.79
C ALA A 153 30.26 -7.33 32.81
N ALA A 154 30.09 -8.59 32.42
CA ALA A 154 30.58 -9.69 33.21
C ALA A 154 32.12 -9.63 33.16
N THR A 155 32.72 -9.18 34.26
CA THR A 155 34.16 -9.27 34.49
C THR A 155 34.57 -10.74 34.41
N ILE A 156 35.26 -11.12 33.33
CA ILE A 156 35.88 -12.44 33.21
C ILE A 156 37.05 -12.49 34.19
N ILE A 157 36.88 -13.23 35.29
CA ILE A 157 38.01 -13.79 36.04
C ILE A 157 37.78 -15.30 36.11
N GLY A 158 38.66 -16.05 35.43
CA GLY A 158 38.69 -17.50 35.52
C GLY A 158 39.34 -17.97 36.82
N SER A 159 38.76 -18.99 37.44
CA SER A 159 39.44 -20.25 37.83
C SER A 159 38.49 -21.20 38.56
N THR A 160 38.28 -22.36 37.92
CA THR A 160 38.23 -23.75 38.42
C THR A 160 37.63 -24.15 39.78
N TYR A 161 36.84 -25.24 39.70
CA TYR A 161 36.57 -26.37 40.63
C TYR A 161 35.15 -26.50 41.24
N SER A 162 34.46 -27.57 40.79
CA SER A 162 33.69 -28.62 41.53
C SER A 162 32.60 -28.19 42.54
N THR A 163 31.40 -28.77 42.69
CA THR A 163 30.81 -30.10 42.39
C THR A 163 29.28 -30.08 42.67
N LEU A 164 28.55 -31.01 42.07
CA LEU A 164 27.15 -31.46 42.22
C LEU A 164 26.20 -30.86 43.29
N SER A 165 24.95 -30.62 42.87
CA SER A 165 23.78 -31.37 43.38
C SER A 165 22.56 -31.29 42.46
N THR A 166 21.95 -32.46 42.29
CA THR A 166 20.67 -32.80 41.65
C THR A 166 19.45 -32.24 42.37
N CYS A 167 18.44 -31.81 41.62
CA CYS A 167 17.04 -32.09 41.96
C CYS A 167 16.09 -32.00 40.75
N THR A 168 15.36 -33.09 40.61
CA THR A 168 14.22 -33.47 39.79
C THR A 168 13.17 -32.37 39.55
N ALA A 169 12.73 -32.23 38.29
CA ALA A 169 11.43 -31.65 37.94
C ALA A 169 10.85 -32.38 36.71
N GLY A 170 9.55 -32.66 36.78
CA GLY A 170 8.89 -33.73 36.05
C GLY A 170 8.69 -33.53 34.55
N THR A 171 8.85 -34.63 33.83
CA THR A 171 8.30 -34.87 32.50
C THR A 171 6.77 -34.82 32.53
N THR A 172 6.20 -33.78 31.94
CA THR A 172 4.84 -33.84 31.38
C THR A 172 4.97 -33.82 29.85
N PRO A 173 4.47 -34.85 29.13
CA PRO A 173 4.55 -34.89 27.69
C PRO A 173 3.50 -33.95 27.07
N TYR A 174 3.96 -33.00 26.27
CA TYR A 174 3.12 -32.19 25.39
C TYR A 174 2.60 -33.08 24.24
N PRO A 175 1.28 -33.21 24.02
CA PRO A 175 0.76 -33.86 22.84
C PRO A 175 0.99 -32.97 21.61
N SER A 176 1.66 -33.57 20.63
CA SER A 176 1.75 -33.13 19.24
C SER A 176 0.39 -33.23 18.53
N SER A 177 0.29 -32.53 17.41
CA SER A 177 -0.79 -32.54 16.41
C SER A 177 -1.95 -31.56 16.63
N VAL A 178 -1.83 -30.40 15.99
CA VAL A 178 -2.99 -29.63 15.52
C VAL A 178 -3.31 -30.13 14.11
N PRO A 179 -4.55 -30.56 13.82
CA PRO A 179 -4.93 -31.03 12.49
C PRO A 179 -5.08 -29.85 11.53
N VAL A 180 -4.34 -29.91 10.42
CA VAL A 180 -4.52 -29.04 9.26
C VAL A 180 -5.79 -29.49 8.51
N PRO A 181 -6.84 -28.66 8.38
CA PRO A 181 -7.89 -28.93 7.41
C PRO A 181 -7.42 -28.45 6.03
N ALA A 182 -7.18 -29.42 5.16
CA ALA A 182 -6.95 -29.21 3.73
C ALA A 182 -8.25 -28.74 3.05
N ILE A 183 -8.25 -27.52 2.52
CA ILE A 183 -9.25 -27.09 1.53
C ILE A 183 -8.64 -27.32 0.15
N ALA A 184 -8.73 -28.57 -0.29
CA ALA A 184 -8.55 -28.95 -1.68
C ALA A 184 -9.93 -28.96 -2.35
N GLY A 185 -10.15 -28.06 -3.32
CA GLY A 185 -11.28 -28.16 -4.23
C GLY A 185 -11.80 -26.82 -4.72
N GLY A 186 -11.49 -26.45 -5.97
CA GLY A 186 -12.28 -25.43 -6.66
C GLY A 186 -11.67 -24.65 -7.82
N VAL A 187 -10.57 -25.05 -8.47
CA VAL A 187 -9.94 -24.21 -9.51
C VAL A 187 -10.33 -24.58 -10.96
N VAL A 188 -11.12 -25.62 -11.20
CA VAL A 188 -11.49 -26.02 -12.58
C VAL A 188 -12.89 -25.54 -13.01
N GLY A 189 -13.70 -24.99 -12.10
CA GLY A 189 -15.04 -24.46 -12.43
C GLY A 189 -15.09 -22.98 -12.84
N SER A 190 -14.06 -22.19 -12.52
CA SER A 190 -14.10 -20.73 -12.64
C SER A 190 -13.84 -20.20 -14.06
N ILE A 191 -13.03 -20.89 -14.87
CA ILE A 191 -12.69 -20.41 -16.21
C ILE A 191 -13.88 -20.55 -17.17
N ALA A 192 -14.61 -21.66 -17.10
CA ALA A 192 -15.82 -21.85 -17.92
C ALA A 192 -16.93 -20.85 -17.55
N GLY A 193 -17.12 -20.58 -16.24
CA GLY A 193 -18.11 -19.62 -15.76
C GLY A 193 -17.83 -18.19 -16.21
N VAL A 194 -16.56 -17.75 -16.16
CA VAL A 194 -16.17 -16.40 -16.59
C VAL A 194 -16.33 -16.21 -18.10
N VAL A 195 -15.97 -17.21 -18.90
CA VAL A 195 -16.12 -17.14 -20.37
C VAL A 195 -17.60 -17.11 -20.78
N VAL A 196 -18.44 -17.96 -20.19
CA VAL A 196 -19.89 -17.97 -20.44
C VAL A 196 -20.54 -16.67 -19.96
N GLY A 197 -20.11 -16.17 -18.80
CA GLY A 197 -20.52 -14.88 -18.26
C GLY A 197 -20.19 -13.73 -19.22
N MET A 198 -18.94 -13.61 -19.66
CA MET A 198 -18.53 -12.55 -20.60
C MET A 198 -19.32 -12.59 -21.91
N ILE A 199 -19.55 -13.79 -22.48
CA ILE A 199 -20.31 -13.95 -23.73
C ILE A 199 -21.77 -13.50 -23.55
N LEU A 200 -22.42 -13.88 -22.44
CA LEU A 200 -23.79 -13.47 -22.14
C LEU A 200 -23.90 -11.94 -21.95
N THR A 201 -22.99 -11.34 -21.17
CA THR A 201 -22.97 -9.90 -20.93
C THR A 201 -22.75 -9.13 -22.24
N PHE A 202 -21.81 -9.57 -23.07
CA PHE A 202 -21.54 -8.95 -24.37
C PHE A 202 -22.74 -9.04 -25.33
N ALA A 203 -23.44 -10.18 -25.36
CA ALA A 203 -24.63 -10.36 -26.18
C ALA A 203 -25.79 -9.45 -25.74
N LEU A 204 -25.98 -9.26 -24.43
CA LEU A 204 -26.99 -8.35 -23.88
C LEU A 204 -26.67 -6.89 -24.21
N LEU A 205 -25.40 -6.47 -24.06
CA LEU A 205 -24.96 -5.12 -24.42
C LEU A 205 -25.15 -4.83 -25.92
N ARG A 206 -24.85 -5.80 -26.80
CA ARG A 206 -25.14 -5.67 -28.24
C ARG A 206 -26.63 -5.52 -28.52
N LYS A 207 -27.50 -6.30 -27.86
CA LYS A 207 -28.96 -6.18 -28.03
C LYS A 207 -29.50 -4.84 -27.56
N ILE A 208 -29.01 -4.32 -26.44
CA ILE A 208 -29.41 -3.00 -25.92
C ILE A 208 -28.95 -1.90 -26.88
N ARG A 209 -27.71 -1.97 -27.37
CA ARG A 209 -27.17 -1.00 -28.34
C ARG A 209 -27.97 -0.99 -29.65
N ILE A 210 -28.36 -2.15 -30.17
CA ILE A 210 -29.19 -2.23 -31.39
C ILE A 210 -30.61 -1.69 -31.14
N ARG A 211 -31.21 -1.95 -29.97
CA ARG A 211 -32.53 -1.39 -29.61
C ARG A 211 -32.49 0.13 -29.45
N PHE A 212 -31.38 0.67 -28.93
CA PHE A 212 -31.21 2.12 -28.77
C PHE A 212 -31.02 2.82 -30.13
N TRP A 213 -30.26 2.20 -31.05
CA TRP A 213 -30.07 2.73 -32.42
C TRP A 213 -31.35 2.69 -33.27
N ARG A 214 -32.25 1.73 -33.03
CA ARG A 214 -33.58 1.69 -33.66
C ARG A 214 -34.54 2.79 -33.19
N LYS A 215 -34.28 3.41 -32.03
CA LYS A 215 -35.05 4.57 -31.54
C LYS A 215 -34.55 5.91 -32.09
N PHE A 216 -33.30 5.98 -32.54
CA PHE A 216 -32.66 7.25 -32.94
C PHE A 216 -32.62 7.48 -34.46
N THR A 217 -32.79 6.43 -35.27
CA THR A 217 -32.93 6.55 -36.73
C THR A 217 -34.40 6.67 -37.11
N GLY A 218 -35.03 7.77 -36.69
CA GLY A 218 -36.24 8.27 -37.33
C GLY A 218 -35.91 8.76 -38.73
N ILE A 219 -35.80 7.84 -39.69
CA ILE A 219 -35.74 8.17 -41.11
C ILE A 219 -37.19 8.14 -41.62
N PRO A 220 -37.83 9.29 -41.88
CA PRO A 220 -39.10 9.29 -42.60
C PRO A 220 -38.83 8.84 -44.03
N ALA A 221 -39.30 7.63 -44.34
CA ALA A 221 -39.56 7.25 -45.72
C ALA A 221 -40.69 8.13 -46.25
N LYS A 222 -40.37 9.01 -47.22
CA LYS A 222 -41.16 9.34 -48.42
C LYS A 222 -40.84 10.75 -48.91
N TYR A 223 -40.23 10.83 -50.08
CA TYR A 223 -40.74 11.67 -51.17
C TYR A 223 -40.47 10.92 -52.47
N LYS A 224 -41.53 10.37 -53.05
CA LYS A 224 -41.60 9.92 -54.44
C LYS A 224 -42.83 10.60 -55.04
N HIS A 225 -42.58 11.28 -56.17
CA HIS A 225 -43.46 12.05 -57.03
C HIS A 225 -43.79 13.45 -56.53
#